data_AF-A0A8T4UJR5-F1
#
_entry.id   AF-A0A8T4UJR5-F1
#
_cell.length_a   1.000
_cell.length_b   1.000
_cell.length_c   1.000
_cell.angle_alpha   90.00
_cell.angle_beta   90.00
_cell.angle_gamma   90.00
#
_symmetry.space_group_name_H-M   'P 1'
#
loop_
_entity.id
_entity.type
_entity.pdbx_description
1 polymer ?
#
loop_
_entity_poly.entity_id
_entity_poly.type
_entity_poly.pdbx_seq_one_letter_code
_entity_poly.pdbx_strand_id
1 'polypeptide(L)' 'MDIVMSKHALEQARERGVSINEIKRTIQQGAKHLQKPNKIISEYAHIRVVYKPLRNVQAYIITVMIRQ' A
#
# COMPACT_ATOMS: atom_id res chain seq x y z
N MET A 1 -7.68 8.07 6.84
CA MET A 1 -7.71 7.10 5.73
C MET A 1 -7.59 5.72 6.32
N ASP A 2 -8.59 4.88 6.06
CA ASP A 2 -8.62 3.52 6.58
C ASP A 2 -8.07 2.55 5.53
N ILE A 3 -7.44 1.49 6.00
CA ILE A 3 -6.87 0.46 5.14
C ILE A 3 -7.39 -0.90 5.58
N VAL A 4 -7.64 -1.75 4.59
CA VAL A 4 -7.93 -3.16 4.79
C VAL A 4 -6.81 -3.92 4.10
N MET A 5 -6.12 -4.79 4.81
CA MET A 5 -4.99 -5.55 4.25
C MET A 5 -5.42 -6.95 3.87
N SER A 6 -4.95 -7.44 2.72
CA SER A 6 -4.98 -8.87 2.43
C SER A 6 -4.09 -9.64 3.42
N LYS A 7 -4.34 -10.94 3.61
CA LYS A 7 -3.48 -11.80 4.44
C LYS A 7 -2.02 -11.71 3.98
N HIS A 8 -1.80 -11.80 2.68
CA HIS A 8 -0.48 -11.66 2.07
C HIS A 8 0.17 -10.30 2.38
N ALA A 9 -0.55 -9.19 2.24
CA ALA A 9 -0.01 -7.86 2.55
C ALA A 9 0.39 -7.73 4.03
N LEU A 10 -0.40 -8.31 4.94
CA LEU A 10 -0.13 -8.28 6.37
C LEU A 10 1.13 -9.06 6.72
N GLU A 11 1.30 -10.25 6.13
CA GLU A 11 2.52 -11.07 6.30
C GLU A 11 3.74 -10.33 5.76
N GLN A 12 3.67 -9.80 4.54
CA GLN A 12 4.77 -9.05 3.93
C GLN A 12 5.15 -7.79 4.72
N ALA A 13 4.17 -7.07 5.26
CA ALA A 13 4.44 -5.90 6.10
C ALA A 13 5.16 -6.30 7.40
N ARG A 14 4.73 -7.40 8.04
CA ARG A 14 5.39 -7.93 9.25
C ARG A 14 6.80 -8.40 8.99
N GLU A 15 7.00 -9.22 7.95
CA GLU A 15 8.32 -9.74 7.57
C GLU A 15 9.31 -8.63 7.22
N ARG A 16 8.82 -7.53 6.66
CA ARG A 16 9.64 -6.40 6.21
C ARG A 16 9.74 -5.27 7.24
N GLY A 17 9.12 -5.42 8.42
CA GLY A 17 9.12 -4.39 9.46
C GLY A 17 8.39 -3.09 9.05
N VAL A 18 7.48 -3.14 8.08
CA VAL A 18 6.75 -1.97 7.59
C VAL A 18 5.50 -1.75 8.45
N SER A 19 5.42 -0.60 9.11
CA SER A 19 4.29 -0.24 9.95
C SER A 19 3.05 0.16 9.13
N ILE A 20 1.87 0.01 9.75
CA ILE A 20 0.59 0.50 9.18
C ILE A 20 0.65 2.01 8.87
N ASN A 21 1.34 2.77 9.71
CA ASN A 21 1.48 4.22 9.53
C ASN A 21 2.32 4.56 8.29
N GLU A 22 3.38 3.81 8.01
CA GLU A 22 4.18 3.98 6.80
C GLU A 22 3.37 3.63 5.54
N ILE A 23 2.57 2.56 5.59
CA ILE A 23 1.65 2.20 4.50
C ILE A 23 0.66 3.34 4.24
N LYS A 24 0.02 3.87 5.29
CA LYS A 24 -0.93 4.99 5.17
C LYS A 24 -0.26 6.24 4.60
N ARG A 25 0.92 6.60 5.09
CA ARG A 25 1.70 7.74 4.56
C ARG A 25 2.07 7.54 3.10
N THR A 26 2.45 6.33 2.72
CA THR A 26 2.80 6.01 1.33
C THR A 26 1.62 6.19 0.40
N ILE A 27 0.42 5.78 0.80
CA ILE A 27 -0.77 5.97 -0.02
C ILE A 27 -1.15 7.46 -0.08
N GLN A 28 -1.01 8.21 1.01
CA GLN A 28 -1.39 9.62 1.05
C GLN A 28 -0.40 10.50 0.27
N GLN A 29 0.89 10.38 0.57
CA GLN A 29 1.96 11.29 0.13
C GLN A 29 2.80 10.73 -1.02
N GLY A 30 2.76 9.42 -1.26
CA GLY A 30 3.57 8.77 -2.28
C GLY A 30 3.17 9.12 -3.71
N ALA A 31 4.14 8.95 -4.60
CA ALA A 31 3.95 9.02 -6.04
C ALA A 31 3.06 7.85 -6.48
N LYS A 32 2.01 8.16 -7.25
CA LYS A 32 0.96 7.19 -7.60
C LYS A 32 1.03 6.84 -9.07
N HIS A 33 1.04 5.55 -9.37
CA HIS A 33 0.99 5.01 -10.72
C HIS A 33 -0.19 4.06 -10.86
N LEU A 34 -0.96 4.21 -11.94
CA LEU A 34 -2.06 3.31 -12.24
C LEU A 34 -1.49 2.01 -12.84
N GLN A 35 -1.75 0.89 -12.20
CA GLN A 35 -1.49 -0.45 -12.72
C GLN A 35 -2.80 -1.06 -13.21
N LYS A 36 -2.93 -1.23 -14.53
CA LYS A 36 -4.14 -1.79 -15.16
C LYS A 36 -4.45 -3.18 -14.59
N PRO A 37 -5.74 -3.57 -14.41
CA PRO A 37 -6.93 -2.81 -14.78
C PRO A 37 -7.38 -1.75 -13.76
N ASN A 38 -7.18 -1.93 -12.45
CA ASN A 38 -7.74 -1.04 -11.40
C ASN A 38 -6.90 -1.05 -10.11
N LYS A 39 -5.58 -1.20 -10.21
CA LYS A 39 -4.67 -1.15 -9.06
C LYS A 39 -3.90 0.16 -9.08
N ILE A 40 -3.54 0.66 -7.90
CA ILE A 40 -2.64 1.79 -7.75
C ILE A 40 -1.39 1.29 -7.05
N ILE A 41 -0.25 1.65 -7.62
CA ILE A 41 1.05 1.52 -6.98
C ILE A 41 1.37 2.88 -6.40
N SER A 42 1.58 2.96 -5.09
CA SER A 42 2.10 4.17 -4.45
C SER A 42 3.48 3.92 -3.89
N GLU A 43 4.39 4.86 -4.13
CA GLU A 43 5.79 4.76 -3.71
C GLU A 43 6.16 5.96 -2.85
N TYR A 44 6.75 5.69 -1.68
CA TYR A 44 7.20 6.73 -0.78
C TYR A 44 8.36 6.22 0.08
N ALA A 45 9.41 7.03 0.19
CA ALA A 45 10.65 6.66 0.86
C ALA A 45 11.18 5.30 0.34
N HIS A 46 11.37 4.34 1.24
CA HIS A 46 11.90 3.02 0.94
C HIS A 46 10.81 1.96 0.71
N ILE A 47 9.54 2.35 0.59
CA ILE A 47 8.42 1.40 0.44
C ILE A 47 7.55 1.66 -0.80
N ARG A 48 7.00 0.58 -1.34
CA ARG A 48 6.04 0.55 -2.45
C ARG A 48 4.82 -0.25 -2.02
N VAL A 49 3.63 0.32 -2.18
CA VAL A 49 2.35 -0.29 -1.78
C VAL A 49 1.48 -0.46 -3.01
N VAL A 50 0.97 -1.68 -3.23
CA VAL A 50 -0.01 -1.96 -4.28
C VAL A 50 -1.38 -2.13 -3.64
N TYR A 51 -2.34 -1.34 -4.06
CA TYR A 51 -3.68 -1.35 -3.47
C TYR A 51 -4.77 -1.12 -4.52
N LYS A 52 -6.01 -1.43 -4.15
CA LYS A 52 -7.21 -1.02 -4.87
C LYS A 52 -7.91 0.06 -4.04
N PRO A 53 -8.29 1.21 -4.63
CA PRO A 53 -9.16 2.15 -3.93
C PRO A 53 -10.53 1.49 -3.68
N LEU A 54 -11.08 1.68 -2.48
CA LEU A 54 -12.44 1.32 -2.12
C LEU A 54 -13.30 2.60 -2.04
N ARG A 55 -14.60 2.45 -1.85
CA ARG A 55 -15.51 3.59 -1.62
C ARG A 55 -15.13 4.30 -0.30
N ASN A 56 -15.38 5.60 -0.22
CA ASN A 56 -15.29 6.41 1.01
C ASN A 56 -13.92 6.35 1.71
N VAL A 57 -12.85 6.71 1.00
CA VAL A 57 -11.51 6.98 1.59
C VAL A 57 -10.81 5.72 2.16
N GLN A 58 -11.26 4.54 1.75
CA GLN A 58 -10.65 3.26 2.13
C GLN A 58 -9.73 2.72 1.03
N ALA A 59 -8.69 1.98 1.41
CA ALA A 59 -7.80 1.29 0.48
C ALA A 59 -7.66 -0.20 0.82
N TYR A 60 -7.84 -1.07 -0.16
CA TYR A 60 -7.57 -2.50 -0.03
C TYR A 60 -6.13 -2.81 -0.45
N ILE A 61 -5.27 -3.12 0.52
CA ILE A 61 -3.84 -3.36 0.30
C ILE A 61 -3.64 -4.79 -0.18
N ILE A 62 -3.06 -4.93 -1.38
CA ILE A 62 -2.78 -6.21 -2.00
C ILE A 62 -1.40 -6.71 -1.58
N THR A 63 -0.38 -5.85 -1.64
CA THR A 63 0.99 -6.17 -1.24
C THR A 63 1.78 -4.92 -0.86
N VAL A 64 2.85 -5.11 -0.08
CA VAL A 64 3.78 -4.08 0.39
C VAL A 64 5.18 -4.55 0.04
N MET A 65 5.99 -3.73 -0.63
CA MET A 65 7.34 -4.05 -1.08
C MET A 65 8.33 -3.02 -0.53
N ILE A 66 9.59 -3.44 -0.31
CA ILE A 66 10.70 -2.52 -0.08
C ILE A 66 11.27 -2.12 -1.44
N ARG A 67 11.56 -0.83 -1.62
CA ARG A 67 12.24 -0.28 -2.79
C ARG A 67 13.74 -0.55 -2.63
N GLN A 68 14.28 -1.43 -3.46
CA GLN A 68 15.73 -1.60 -3.64
C GLN A 68 16.26 -0.54 -4.59
#